data_AF-A0A383BP66-F1
#
_entry.id   AF-A0A383BP66-F1
#
_cell.length_a   1.000
_cell.length_b   1.000
_cell.length_c   1.000
_cell.angle_alpha   90.00
_cell.angle_beta   90.00
_cell.angle_gamma   90.00
#
_symmetry.space_group_name_H-M   'P 1'
#
loop_
_entity.id
_entity.type
_entity.pdbx_description
1 polymer ?
#
loop_
_entity_poly.entity_id
_entity_poly.type
_entity_poly.pdbx_seq_one_letter_code
_entity_poly.pdbx_strand_id
1 'polypeptide(L)'
;HFERWLRYPEYHQYAECPNGFTHPLSNTRSDTGSTLRPNQKSLDLLAELYGEYLPLFDGKLFNIGGDEPWELGLGWSKKKCAKKGTTQVYVDFLARINKLSNQYDRRTQFWSDIVLRQPRSLGQLPKDMIALNWGYEGDHPFKRECEHMADQGLDFYVCPGTSSWNSLTGRIDNARKNLANAARNGLNTGSCGYLVTDWGDNGHHQYLPISYPGFILAACHSWNHKAARRIDLAGAINQVFLKEP
;
A
#
# COMPACT_ATOMS: atom_id res chain seq x y z
N HIS A 1 -3.07 -10.12 -0.03
CA HIS A 1 -3.62 -10.11 1.35
C HIS A 1 -5.07 -10.61 1.45
N PHE A 2 -5.42 -11.71 0.79
CA PHE A 2 -6.72 -12.41 0.89
C PHE A 2 -6.62 -13.75 1.65
N GLU A 3 -5.46 -14.06 2.24
CA GLU A 3 -5.13 -15.36 2.86
C GLU A 3 -6.12 -15.79 3.95
N ARG A 4 -6.69 -14.84 4.70
CA ARG A 4 -7.71 -15.15 5.71
C ARG A 4 -9.01 -15.69 5.12
N TRP A 5 -9.34 -15.32 3.87
CA TRP A 5 -10.48 -15.84 3.14
C TRP A 5 -10.09 -17.11 2.39
N LEU A 6 -8.97 -17.07 1.66
CA LEU A 6 -8.52 -18.15 0.77
C LEU A 6 -8.04 -19.41 1.50
N ARG A 7 -7.89 -19.38 2.83
CA ARG A 7 -7.62 -20.57 3.64
C ARG A 7 -8.81 -21.53 3.75
N TYR A 8 -10.02 -21.06 3.42
CA TYR A 8 -11.23 -21.86 3.54
C TYR A 8 -11.57 -22.51 2.18
N PRO A 9 -11.94 -23.82 2.16
CA PRO A 9 -12.19 -24.55 0.92
C PRO A 9 -13.18 -23.88 -0.05
N GLU A 10 -14.21 -23.21 0.48
CA GLU A 10 -15.25 -22.52 -0.29
C GLU A 10 -14.69 -21.37 -1.14
N TYR A 11 -13.58 -20.77 -0.69
CA TYR A 11 -12.90 -19.66 -1.36
C TYR A 11 -11.72 -20.09 -2.22
N HIS A 12 -11.35 -21.37 -2.26
CA HIS A 12 -10.27 -21.87 -3.13
C HIS A 12 -10.53 -21.57 -4.62
N GLN A 13 -11.80 -21.46 -5.01
CA GLN A 13 -12.18 -21.05 -6.36
C GLN A 13 -11.82 -19.59 -6.69
N TYR A 14 -11.32 -18.79 -5.76
CA TYR A 14 -10.84 -17.43 -6.02
C TYR A 14 -9.32 -17.31 -5.88
N ALA A 15 -8.64 -18.33 -5.35
CA ALA A 15 -7.20 -18.29 -5.13
C ALA A 15 -6.40 -18.44 -6.42
N GLU A 16 -5.31 -17.69 -6.54
CA GLU A 16 -4.27 -17.92 -7.54
C GLU A 16 -3.60 -19.29 -7.32
N CYS A 17 -3.21 -19.58 -6.07
CA CYS A 17 -2.63 -20.86 -5.63
C CYS A 17 -3.46 -21.47 -4.48
N PRO A 18 -4.54 -22.23 -4.75
CA PRO A 18 -5.40 -22.79 -3.70
C PRO A 18 -4.69 -23.81 -2.80
N ASN A 19 -3.62 -24.45 -3.27
CA ASN A 19 -2.82 -25.41 -2.51
C ASN A 19 -1.55 -24.78 -1.90
N GLY A 20 -1.55 -23.46 -1.75
CA GLY A 20 -0.43 -22.71 -1.21
C GLY A 20 0.72 -22.47 -2.19
N PHE A 21 1.72 -21.74 -1.72
CA PHE A 21 2.89 -21.30 -2.49
C PHE A 21 4.09 -21.11 -1.56
N THR A 22 5.30 -21.10 -2.13
CA THR A 22 6.51 -20.71 -1.40
C THR A 22 6.72 -19.22 -1.56
N HIS A 23 6.77 -18.49 -0.45
CA HIS A 23 6.94 -17.05 -0.46
C HIS A 23 8.33 -16.68 -1.00
N PRO A 24 8.44 -15.77 -2.00
CA PRO A 24 9.67 -15.58 -2.75
C PRO A 24 10.79 -14.91 -1.95
N LEU A 25 10.46 -14.17 -0.89
CA LEU A 25 11.47 -13.46 -0.08
C LEU A 25 11.93 -14.26 1.13
N SER A 26 11.02 -14.96 1.81
CA SER A 26 11.31 -15.70 3.05
C SER A 26 11.64 -17.17 2.80
N ASN A 27 11.37 -17.67 1.58
CA ASN A 27 11.46 -19.09 1.23
C ASN A 27 10.62 -20.02 2.14
N THR A 28 9.63 -19.47 2.83
CA THR A 28 8.72 -20.22 3.69
C THR A 28 7.55 -20.72 2.86
N ARG A 29 7.13 -21.97 3.11
CA ARG A 29 5.94 -22.53 2.48
C ARG A 29 4.70 -22.03 3.22
N SER A 30 3.74 -21.47 2.47
CA SER A 30 2.35 -21.33 2.90
C SER A 30 1.54 -22.47 2.33
N ASP A 31 0.62 -23.01 3.13
CA ASP A 31 -0.33 -24.04 2.69
C ASP A 31 -1.57 -23.43 2.01
N THR A 32 -1.72 -22.10 2.07
CA THR A 32 -2.87 -21.38 1.51
C THR A 32 -2.41 -20.26 0.57
N GLY A 33 -3.26 -19.91 -0.39
CA GLY A 33 -3.05 -18.73 -1.23
C GLY A 33 -3.31 -17.43 -0.45
N SER A 34 -2.77 -16.32 -0.96
CA SER A 34 -2.91 -14.95 -0.47
C SER A 34 -3.39 -13.96 -1.53
N THR A 35 -3.39 -14.37 -2.80
CA THR A 35 -3.72 -13.55 -3.98
C THR A 35 -4.97 -14.09 -4.68
N LEU A 36 -5.89 -13.19 -5.03
CA LEU A 36 -7.02 -13.51 -5.89
C LEU A 36 -6.53 -13.80 -7.32
N ARG A 37 -7.05 -14.86 -7.96
CA ARG A 37 -6.79 -15.12 -9.37
C ARG A 37 -7.46 -14.04 -10.24
N PRO A 38 -6.80 -13.51 -11.29
CA PRO A 38 -7.30 -12.39 -12.07
C PRO A 38 -8.35 -12.81 -13.12
N ASN A 39 -9.57 -13.14 -12.66
CA ASN A 39 -10.69 -13.61 -13.50
C ASN A 39 -12.04 -12.96 -13.13
N GLN A 40 -13.11 -13.35 -13.83
CA GLN A 40 -14.45 -12.79 -13.57
C GLN A 40 -15.00 -13.18 -12.19
N LYS A 41 -14.86 -14.44 -11.77
CA LYS A 41 -15.33 -14.88 -10.45
C LYS A 41 -14.75 -14.05 -9.29
N SER A 42 -13.46 -13.72 -9.34
CA SER A 42 -12.84 -12.86 -8.33
C SER A 42 -13.38 -11.42 -8.39
N LEU A 43 -13.75 -10.92 -9.56
CA LEU A 43 -14.40 -9.60 -9.69
C LEU A 43 -15.84 -9.63 -9.17
N ASP A 44 -16.57 -10.72 -9.37
CA ASP A 44 -17.92 -10.88 -8.85
C ASP A 44 -17.91 -10.88 -7.31
N LEU A 45 -16.94 -11.59 -6.70
CA LEU A 45 -16.69 -11.53 -5.25
C LEU A 45 -16.37 -10.10 -4.79
N LEU A 46 -15.47 -9.40 -5.49
CA LEU A 46 -15.13 -8.01 -5.14
C LEU A 46 -16.35 -7.08 -5.28
N ALA A 47 -17.18 -7.27 -6.31
CA ALA A 47 -18.38 -6.48 -6.52
C ALA A 47 -19.42 -6.68 -5.40
N GLU A 48 -19.59 -7.92 -4.92
CA GLU A 48 -20.41 -8.25 -3.76
C GLU A 48 -19.89 -7.53 -2.49
N LEU A 49 -18.60 -7.70 -2.18
CA LEU A 49 -17.97 -7.04 -1.02
C LEU A 49 -18.07 -5.51 -1.10
N TYR A 50 -17.91 -4.94 -2.31
CA TYR A 50 -18.03 -3.49 -2.50
C TYR A 50 -19.47 -3.03 -2.30
N GLY A 51 -20.46 -3.82 -2.73
CA GLY A 51 -21.88 -3.55 -2.49
C GLY A 51 -22.28 -3.60 -1.02
N GLU A 52 -21.62 -4.44 -0.22
CA GLU A 52 -21.83 -4.49 1.22
C GLU A 52 -21.14 -3.34 1.97
N TYR A 53 -19.89 -3.03 1.62
CA TYR A 53 -19.08 -2.10 2.40
C TYR A 53 -19.18 -0.65 1.93
N LEU A 54 -19.10 -0.37 0.64
CA LEU A 54 -18.98 1.01 0.15
C LEU A 54 -20.19 1.90 0.45
N PRO A 55 -21.44 1.40 0.54
CA PRO A 55 -22.57 2.22 0.99
C PRO A 55 -22.50 2.68 2.45
N LEU A 56 -21.65 2.06 3.28
CA LEU A 56 -21.52 2.41 4.70
C LEU A 56 -20.63 3.64 4.95
N PHE A 57 -20.01 4.19 3.91
CA PHE A 57 -19.05 5.28 4.02
C PHE A 57 -19.37 6.41 3.05
N ASP A 58 -19.14 7.66 3.44
CA ASP A 58 -19.31 8.81 2.54
C ASP A 58 -18.02 9.19 1.80
N GLY A 59 -16.88 8.65 2.22
CA GLY A 59 -15.55 8.97 1.69
C GLY A 59 -15.38 8.64 0.21
N LYS A 60 -14.88 9.59 -0.59
CA LYS A 60 -14.71 9.42 -2.05
C LYS A 60 -13.43 8.70 -2.46
N LEU A 61 -12.48 8.55 -1.55
CA LEU A 61 -11.25 7.79 -1.79
C LEU A 61 -11.43 6.36 -1.31
N PHE A 62 -11.00 5.39 -2.10
CA PHE A 62 -11.07 3.98 -1.74
C PHE A 62 -9.77 3.26 -2.08
N ASN A 63 -9.02 2.87 -1.05
CA ASN A 63 -7.82 2.06 -1.21
C ASN A 63 -8.20 0.59 -1.40
N ILE A 64 -7.93 0.05 -2.58
CA ILE A 64 -8.21 -1.35 -2.95
C ILE A 64 -7.05 -2.30 -2.64
N GLY A 65 -5.96 -1.79 -2.06
CA GLY A 65 -4.72 -2.53 -1.85
C GLY A 65 -3.98 -2.76 -3.16
N GLY A 66 -3.82 -4.03 -3.54
CA GLY A 66 -3.14 -4.44 -4.76
C GLY A 66 -1.62 -4.59 -4.62
N ASP A 67 -1.08 -4.51 -3.41
CA ASP A 67 0.31 -4.79 -3.10
C ASP A 67 0.60 -6.28 -3.06
N GLU A 68 1.87 -6.62 -3.28
CA GLU A 68 2.43 -7.90 -2.85
C GLU A 68 1.65 -9.17 -3.29
N PRO A 69 1.15 -9.29 -4.54
CA PRO A 69 0.54 -10.52 -5.02
C PRO A 69 1.62 -11.58 -5.33
N TRP A 70 2.26 -12.09 -4.27
CA TRP A 70 3.51 -12.86 -4.30
C TRP A 70 3.46 -14.08 -5.21
N GLU A 71 2.31 -14.76 -5.28
CA GLU A 71 2.13 -15.96 -6.09
C GLU A 71 1.55 -15.72 -7.48
N LEU A 72 1.33 -14.46 -7.89
CA LEU A 72 0.79 -14.16 -9.22
C LEU A 72 1.69 -14.71 -10.32
N GLY A 73 1.14 -15.62 -11.13
CA GLY A 73 1.86 -16.30 -12.20
C GLY A 73 2.46 -17.65 -11.80
N LEU A 74 2.30 -18.08 -10.54
CA LEU A 74 2.72 -19.40 -10.08
C LEU A 74 1.60 -20.44 -10.20
N GLY A 75 0.34 -20.01 -10.12
CA GLY A 75 -0.83 -20.87 -10.09
C GLY A 75 -1.74 -20.71 -11.31
N TRP A 76 -3.01 -20.35 -11.08
CA TRP A 76 -4.04 -20.26 -12.12
C TRP A 76 -3.61 -19.37 -13.30
N SER A 77 -2.97 -18.24 -13.04
CA SER A 77 -2.55 -17.30 -14.07
C SER A 77 -1.24 -17.67 -14.78
N LYS A 78 -0.55 -18.76 -14.40
CA LYS A 78 0.79 -19.14 -14.91
C LYS A 78 0.92 -19.08 -16.43
N LYS A 79 0.00 -19.70 -17.18
CA LYS A 79 0.01 -19.67 -18.66
C LYS A 79 -0.19 -18.25 -19.21
N LYS A 80 -1.05 -17.45 -18.57
CA LYS A 80 -1.34 -16.07 -18.98
C LYS A 80 -0.14 -15.16 -18.71
N CYS A 81 0.48 -15.28 -17.54
CA CYS A 81 1.70 -14.56 -17.17
C CYS A 81 2.89 -14.93 -18.06
N ALA A 82 3.05 -16.22 -18.41
CA ALA A 82 4.09 -16.63 -19.36
C ALA A 82 3.92 -16.00 -20.75
N LYS A 83 2.68 -15.75 -21.19
CA LYS A 83 2.38 -15.15 -22.50
C LYS A 83 2.45 -13.62 -22.50
N LYS A 84 1.92 -12.96 -21.46
CA LYS A 84 1.74 -11.50 -21.41
C LYS A 84 2.74 -10.77 -20.51
N GLY A 85 3.43 -11.49 -19.64
CA GLY A 85 4.16 -10.91 -18.50
C GLY A 85 3.25 -10.69 -17.28
N THR A 86 3.80 -10.92 -16.08
CA THR A 86 3.07 -10.80 -14.80
C THR A 86 2.55 -9.39 -14.55
N THR A 87 3.36 -8.35 -14.80
CA THR A 87 2.93 -6.95 -14.62
C THR A 87 1.74 -6.59 -15.52
N GLN A 88 1.74 -7.06 -16.77
CA GLN A 88 0.60 -6.80 -17.66
C GLN A 88 -0.68 -7.50 -17.17
N VAL A 89 -0.56 -8.75 -16.68
CA VAL A 89 -1.72 -9.46 -16.11
C VAL A 89 -2.27 -8.74 -14.87
N TYR A 90 -1.39 -8.18 -14.03
CA TYR A 90 -1.75 -7.37 -12.89
C TYR A 90 -2.46 -6.07 -13.31
N VAL A 91 -1.87 -5.28 -14.22
CA VAL A 91 -2.43 -4.01 -14.70
C VAL A 91 -3.80 -4.22 -15.38
N ASP A 92 -3.93 -5.24 -16.23
CA ASP A 92 -5.20 -5.61 -16.87
C ASP A 92 -6.30 -5.88 -15.81
N PHE A 93 -5.94 -6.49 -14.68
CA PHE A 93 -6.89 -6.81 -13.62
C PHE A 93 -7.20 -5.61 -12.73
N LEU A 94 -6.19 -4.84 -12.35
CA LEU A 94 -6.33 -3.61 -11.57
C LEU A 94 -7.26 -2.60 -12.26
N ALA A 95 -7.13 -2.44 -13.59
CA ALA A 95 -8.02 -1.59 -14.37
C ALA A 95 -9.49 -2.05 -14.34
N ARG A 96 -9.75 -3.36 -14.19
CA ARG A 96 -11.10 -3.91 -14.04
C ARG A 96 -11.64 -3.69 -12.62
N ILE A 97 -10.80 -3.79 -11.59
CA ILE A 97 -11.17 -3.45 -10.21
C ILE A 97 -11.50 -1.95 -10.11
N ASN A 98 -10.72 -1.07 -10.74
CA ASN A 98 -11.01 0.37 -10.80
C ASN A 98 -12.42 0.65 -11.33
N LYS A 99 -12.83 -0.04 -12.40
CA LYS A 99 -14.19 0.07 -12.95
C LYS A 99 -15.27 -0.31 -11.93
N LEU A 100 -15.03 -1.28 -11.04
CA LEU A 100 -15.97 -1.62 -9.96
C LEU A 100 -16.05 -0.48 -8.94
N SER A 101 -14.93 0.03 -8.46
CA SER A 101 -14.91 1.18 -7.53
C SER A 101 -15.65 2.40 -8.09
N ASN A 102 -15.47 2.67 -9.38
CA ASN A 102 -16.10 3.79 -10.07
C ASN A 102 -17.64 3.68 -10.13
N GLN A 103 -18.21 2.47 -10.07
CA GLN A 103 -19.68 2.30 -10.00
C GLN A 103 -20.27 2.86 -8.69
N TYR A 104 -19.44 3.00 -7.65
CA TYR A 104 -19.80 3.55 -6.34
C TYR A 104 -19.32 4.99 -6.15
N ASP A 105 -18.95 5.68 -7.24
CA ASP A 105 -18.39 7.04 -7.20
C ASP A 105 -17.17 7.14 -6.26
N ARG A 106 -16.32 6.11 -6.28
CA ARG A 106 -15.08 6.04 -5.51
C ARG A 106 -13.87 6.18 -6.41
N ARG A 107 -13.02 7.14 -6.09
CA ARG A 107 -11.70 7.29 -6.68
C ARG A 107 -10.74 6.26 -6.07
N THR A 108 -10.26 5.36 -6.91
CA THR A 108 -9.40 4.25 -6.48
C THR A 108 -8.01 4.72 -6.05
N GLN A 109 -7.54 4.23 -4.91
CA GLN A 109 -6.14 4.26 -4.51
C GLN A 109 -5.59 2.82 -4.52
N PHE A 110 -4.33 2.64 -4.89
CA PHE A 110 -3.69 1.31 -4.93
C PHE A 110 -2.20 1.43 -4.61
N TRP A 111 -1.61 0.39 -4.04
CA TRP A 111 -0.16 0.34 -3.77
C TRP A 111 0.64 0.14 -5.05
N SER A 112 1.68 0.95 -5.26
CA SER A 112 2.37 1.06 -6.56
C SER A 112 3.55 0.12 -6.77
N ASP A 113 3.88 -0.75 -5.80
CA ASP A 113 5.08 -1.60 -5.83
C ASP A 113 5.16 -2.47 -7.09
N ILE A 114 4.03 -3.02 -7.55
CA ILE A 114 4.01 -3.90 -8.72
C ILE A 114 4.24 -3.16 -10.04
N VAL A 115 3.65 -1.97 -10.18
CA VAL A 115 3.81 -1.15 -11.38
C VAL A 115 5.17 -0.46 -11.43
N LEU A 116 5.77 -0.15 -10.28
CA LEU A 116 7.13 0.41 -10.18
C LEU A 116 8.24 -0.59 -10.54
N ARG A 117 7.98 -1.91 -10.48
CA ARG A 117 8.90 -2.93 -11.03
C ARG A 117 9.10 -2.80 -12.54
N GLN A 118 8.10 -2.28 -13.26
CA GLN A 118 8.17 -1.98 -14.68
C GLN A 118 7.53 -0.61 -14.95
N PRO A 119 8.25 0.51 -14.72
CA PRO A 119 7.67 1.86 -14.74
C PRO A 119 6.93 2.22 -16.04
N ARG A 120 7.29 1.62 -17.18
CA ARG A 120 6.56 1.78 -18.45
C ARG A 120 5.09 1.36 -18.38
N SER A 121 4.72 0.49 -17.44
CA SER A 121 3.34 0.06 -17.20
C SER A 121 2.47 1.13 -16.57
N LEU A 122 3.05 2.13 -15.88
CA LEU A 122 2.34 3.25 -15.28
C LEU A 122 1.52 4.04 -16.32
N GLY A 123 2.03 4.18 -17.54
CA GLY A 123 1.34 4.85 -18.65
C GLY A 123 0.05 4.15 -19.10
N GLN A 124 -0.15 2.88 -18.73
CA GLN A 124 -1.33 2.09 -19.09
C GLN A 124 -2.45 2.17 -18.05
N LEU A 125 -2.17 2.71 -16.87
CA LEU A 125 -3.16 2.81 -15.80
C LEU A 125 -4.20 3.90 -16.10
N PRO A 126 -5.47 3.67 -15.72
CA PRO A 126 -6.48 4.73 -15.69
C PRO A 126 -6.00 5.95 -14.87
N LYS A 127 -6.18 7.16 -15.42
CA LYS A 127 -5.67 8.42 -14.83
C LYS A 127 -6.52 8.94 -13.67
N ASP A 128 -7.70 8.38 -13.47
CA ASP A 128 -8.59 8.63 -12.34
C ASP A 128 -8.11 7.96 -11.04
N MET A 129 -7.06 7.14 -11.08
CA MET A 129 -6.50 6.47 -9.89
C MET A 129 -5.46 7.32 -9.16
N ILE A 130 -5.19 6.99 -7.89
CA ILE A 130 -4.08 7.51 -7.11
C ILE A 130 -3.11 6.37 -6.76
N ALA A 131 -1.86 6.47 -7.21
CA ALA A 131 -0.82 5.53 -6.84
C ALA A 131 -0.29 5.83 -5.42
N LEU A 132 -0.20 4.80 -4.57
CA LEU A 132 0.33 4.91 -3.21
C LEU A 132 1.75 4.37 -3.19
N ASN A 133 2.73 5.27 -3.23
CA ASN A 133 4.14 4.88 -3.23
C ASN A 133 4.65 4.66 -1.82
N TRP A 134 4.78 3.39 -1.44
CA TRP A 134 5.15 2.99 -0.10
C TRP A 134 6.60 2.54 0.00
N GLY A 135 7.19 2.83 1.15
CA GLY A 135 8.55 2.43 1.46
C GLY A 135 8.97 2.92 2.83
N TYR A 136 9.56 2.03 3.63
CA TYR A 136 9.64 2.24 5.07
C TYR A 136 11.05 2.44 5.59
N GLU A 137 12.07 2.19 4.77
CA GLU A 137 13.46 2.41 5.15
C GLU A 137 13.90 3.85 4.85
N GLY A 138 14.81 4.38 5.67
CA GLY A 138 15.26 5.77 5.58
C GLY A 138 15.87 6.17 4.24
N ASP A 139 16.42 5.21 3.52
CA ASP A 139 17.06 5.34 2.21
C ASP A 139 16.18 4.87 1.04
N HIS A 140 14.89 4.59 1.29
CA HIS A 140 13.95 4.17 0.26
C HIS A 140 13.97 5.17 -0.94
N PRO A 141 13.98 4.69 -2.20
CA PRO A 141 14.28 5.51 -3.38
C PRO A 141 13.11 6.38 -3.86
N PHE A 142 12.43 7.07 -2.94
CA PHE A 142 11.29 7.96 -3.23
C PHE A 142 11.55 8.92 -4.39
N LYS A 143 12.77 9.49 -4.50
CA LYS A 143 13.12 10.41 -5.61
C LYS A 143 12.81 9.78 -6.97
N ARG A 144 13.38 8.61 -7.24
CA ARG A 144 13.29 7.93 -8.53
C ARG A 144 11.85 7.48 -8.82
N GLU A 145 11.17 6.95 -7.82
CA GLU A 145 9.82 6.40 -8.00
C GLU A 145 8.76 7.49 -8.15
N CYS A 146 8.90 8.61 -7.42
CA CYS A 146 8.05 9.77 -7.61
C CYS A 146 8.25 10.40 -8.99
N GLU A 147 9.49 10.51 -9.46
CA GLU A 147 9.80 10.95 -10.84
C GLU A 147 9.07 10.06 -11.88
N HIS A 148 9.12 8.73 -11.75
CA HIS A 148 8.41 7.83 -12.68
C HIS A 148 6.90 8.05 -12.72
N MET A 149 6.26 8.31 -11.58
CA MET A 149 4.81 8.55 -11.54
C MET A 149 4.45 9.94 -12.07
N ALA A 150 5.24 10.96 -11.70
CA ALA A 150 5.07 12.33 -12.18
C ALA A 150 5.24 12.43 -13.71
N ASP A 151 6.26 11.78 -14.27
CA ASP A 151 6.52 11.72 -15.72
C ASP A 151 5.37 11.08 -16.51
N GLN A 152 4.56 10.25 -15.85
CA GLN A 152 3.39 9.60 -16.44
C GLN A 152 2.09 10.35 -16.16
N GLY A 153 2.14 11.49 -15.46
CA GLY A 153 0.96 12.28 -15.10
C GLY A 153 -0.05 11.50 -14.26
N LEU A 154 0.43 10.60 -13.39
CA LEU A 154 -0.42 9.94 -12.40
C LEU A 154 -0.47 10.78 -11.13
N ASP A 155 -1.65 10.88 -10.53
CA ASP A 155 -1.75 11.35 -9.16
C ASP A 155 -1.16 10.29 -8.23
N PHE A 156 -0.35 10.71 -7.26
CA PHE A 156 0.27 9.79 -6.33
C PHE A 156 0.49 10.40 -4.94
N TYR A 157 0.44 9.53 -3.94
CA TYR A 157 0.84 9.84 -2.57
C TYR A 157 2.21 9.23 -2.28
N VAL A 158 2.97 9.87 -1.40
CA VAL A 158 4.08 9.21 -0.71
C VAL A 158 3.59 8.58 0.59
N CYS A 159 3.99 7.34 0.85
CA CYS A 159 3.50 6.51 1.95
C CYS A 159 4.64 5.99 2.86
N PRO A 160 5.28 6.87 3.65
CA PRO A 160 6.26 6.48 4.66
C PRO A 160 5.60 5.93 5.92
N GLY A 161 6.39 5.42 6.86
CA GLY A 161 5.84 4.79 8.07
C GLY A 161 6.44 5.22 9.40
N THR A 162 5.70 4.96 10.47
CA THR A 162 6.08 5.20 11.87
C THR A 162 7.29 4.39 12.32
N SER A 163 7.59 3.28 11.62
CA SER A 163 8.61 2.29 11.99
C SER A 163 8.44 1.72 13.42
N SER A 164 7.20 1.68 13.93
CA SER A 164 6.86 1.11 15.24
C SER A 164 6.68 -0.42 15.19
N TRP A 165 6.17 -0.94 14.07
CA TRP A 165 5.86 -2.36 13.89
C TRP A 165 7.10 -3.24 13.88
N ASN A 166 6.93 -4.51 14.27
CA ASN A 166 8.03 -5.47 14.47
C ASN A 166 9.15 -4.93 15.41
N SER A 167 8.80 -4.03 16.33
CA SER A 167 9.71 -3.48 17.34
C SER A 167 8.99 -3.26 18.67
N LEU A 168 9.72 -3.41 19.78
CA LEU A 168 9.19 -3.14 21.13
C LEU A 168 9.33 -1.66 21.52
N THR A 169 10.37 -0.98 21.03
CA THR A 169 10.71 0.40 21.39
C THR A 169 10.68 1.35 20.20
N GLY A 170 10.27 0.86 19.03
CA GLY A 170 10.23 1.59 17.78
C GLY A 170 11.62 1.76 17.15
N ARG A 171 11.65 2.16 15.88
CA ARG A 171 12.88 2.46 15.13
C ARG A 171 12.92 3.95 14.76
N ILE A 172 13.01 4.82 15.77
CA ILE A 172 12.80 6.26 15.60
C ILE A 172 13.77 6.94 14.64
N ASP A 173 15.04 6.52 14.62
CA ASP A 173 16.04 7.04 13.69
C ASP A 173 15.69 6.71 12.24
N ASN A 174 15.13 5.52 12.01
CA ASN A 174 14.62 5.13 10.70
C ASN A 174 13.40 5.96 10.33
N ALA A 175 12.41 6.06 11.23
CA ALA A 175 11.19 6.83 11.00
C ALA A 175 11.51 8.29 10.62
N ARG A 176 12.40 8.96 11.36
CA ARG A 176 12.84 10.33 11.07
C ARG A 176 13.40 10.47 9.65
N LYS A 177 14.29 9.57 9.24
CA LYS A 177 14.89 9.58 7.90
C LYS A 177 13.84 9.31 6.83
N ASN A 178 13.01 8.28 7.02
CA ASN A 178 12.01 7.83 6.07
C ASN A 178 10.93 8.90 5.82
N LEU A 179 10.32 9.43 6.89
CA LEU A 179 9.29 10.47 6.82
C LEU A 179 9.82 11.75 6.13
N ALA A 180 11.02 12.20 6.52
CA ALA A 180 11.65 13.35 5.88
C ALA A 180 11.97 13.10 4.40
N ASN A 181 12.44 11.90 4.06
CA ASN A 181 12.78 11.52 2.69
C ASN A 181 11.55 11.51 1.78
N ALA A 182 10.44 10.91 2.23
CA ALA A 182 9.17 10.91 1.54
C ALA A 182 8.65 12.34 1.30
N ALA A 183 8.59 13.16 2.35
CA ALA A 183 8.04 14.53 2.27
C ALA A 183 8.83 15.40 1.29
N ARG A 184 10.16 15.35 1.37
CA ARG A 184 11.05 16.09 0.46
C ARG A 184 10.81 15.72 -1.00
N ASN A 185 10.77 14.42 -1.30
CA ASN A 185 10.64 13.98 -2.69
C ASN A 185 9.22 14.16 -3.23
N GLY A 186 8.19 13.91 -2.40
CA GLY A 186 6.79 14.18 -2.77
C GLY A 186 6.57 15.65 -3.10
N LEU A 187 7.09 16.58 -2.28
CA LEU A 187 7.02 18.02 -2.57
C LEU A 187 7.73 18.40 -3.88
N ASN A 188 8.92 17.84 -4.12
CA ASN A 188 9.72 18.17 -5.30
C ASN A 188 9.12 17.63 -6.62
N THR A 189 8.25 16.64 -6.55
CA THR A 189 7.69 15.93 -7.71
C THR A 189 6.18 16.10 -7.86
N GLY A 190 5.55 16.92 -7.01
CA GLY A 190 4.12 17.23 -7.12
C GLY A 190 3.18 16.15 -6.60
N SER A 191 3.62 15.34 -5.62
CA SER A 191 2.73 14.39 -4.95
C SER A 191 1.50 15.11 -4.39
N CYS A 192 0.32 14.54 -4.61
CA CYS A 192 -0.96 15.12 -4.18
C CYS A 192 -1.39 14.69 -2.78
N GLY A 193 -0.57 13.91 -2.07
CA GLY A 193 -0.85 13.52 -0.69
C GLY A 193 0.30 12.84 0.03
N TYR A 194 0.15 12.74 1.34
CA TYR A 194 1.13 12.14 2.25
C TYR A 194 0.37 11.25 3.23
N LEU A 195 0.60 9.94 3.18
CA LEU A 195 -0.12 8.96 4.00
C LEU A 195 0.88 8.24 4.91
N VAL A 196 0.81 8.48 6.22
CA VAL A 196 1.66 7.76 7.17
C VAL A 196 1.08 6.37 7.47
N THR A 197 1.91 5.34 7.38
CA THR A 197 1.52 3.96 7.66
C THR A 197 1.99 3.52 9.04
N ASP A 198 1.13 2.81 9.77
CA ASP A 198 1.42 2.17 11.05
C ASP A 198 0.95 0.71 10.98
N TRP A 199 1.83 -0.20 10.58
CA TRP A 199 1.47 -1.59 10.27
C TRP A 199 1.32 -2.46 11.51
N GLY A 200 0.58 -3.57 11.42
CA GLY A 200 0.30 -4.48 12.54
C GLY A 200 0.92 -5.87 12.37
N ASP A 201 2.08 -5.95 11.73
CA ASP A 201 2.71 -7.21 11.33
C ASP A 201 2.88 -8.17 12.51
N ASN A 202 2.74 -9.47 12.20
CA ASN A 202 3.00 -10.56 13.15
C ASN A 202 2.21 -10.47 14.47
N GLY A 203 1.00 -9.91 14.46
CA GLY A 203 0.12 -9.86 15.62
C GLY A 203 0.09 -8.52 16.35
N HIS A 204 0.67 -7.46 15.77
CA HIS A 204 0.61 -6.08 16.29
C HIS A 204 1.14 -5.98 17.72
N HIS A 205 2.40 -6.38 17.92
CA HIS A 205 3.02 -6.38 19.24
C HIS A 205 3.45 -4.99 19.74
N GLN A 206 3.48 -3.98 18.86
CA GLN A 206 3.84 -2.63 19.26
C GLN A 206 2.72 -1.98 20.07
N TYR A 207 3.10 -1.25 21.12
CA TYR A 207 2.15 -0.47 21.91
C TYR A 207 1.95 0.91 21.28
N LEU A 208 0.71 1.41 21.26
CA LEU A 208 0.34 2.64 20.55
C LEU A 208 1.25 3.88 20.83
N PRO A 209 1.73 4.13 22.07
CA PRO A 209 2.66 5.23 22.34
C PRO A 209 3.98 5.17 21.57
N ILE A 210 4.39 3.97 21.12
CA ILE A 210 5.58 3.78 20.29
C ILE A 210 5.38 4.36 18.87
N SER A 211 4.13 4.49 18.42
CA SER A 211 3.78 5.11 17.14
C SER A 211 3.67 6.64 17.20
N TYR A 212 3.46 7.23 18.39
CA TYR A 212 3.30 8.69 18.56
C TYR A 212 4.43 9.53 17.97
N PRO A 213 5.72 9.17 18.17
CA PRO A 213 6.82 9.87 17.51
C PRO A 213 6.65 9.94 15.98
N GLY A 214 6.26 8.83 15.36
CA GLY A 214 6.02 8.74 13.92
C GLY A 214 4.84 9.61 13.47
N PHE A 215 3.74 9.63 14.23
CA PHE A 215 2.58 10.47 13.94
C PHE A 215 2.90 11.96 14.00
N ILE A 216 3.59 12.43 15.05
CA ILE A 216 4.00 13.84 15.16
C ILE A 216 4.91 14.22 14.01
N LEU A 217 5.95 13.42 13.75
CA LEU A 217 6.91 13.71 12.68
C LEU A 217 6.21 13.75 11.31
N ALA A 218 5.30 12.81 11.03
CA ALA A 218 4.51 12.79 9.81
C ALA A 218 3.65 14.04 9.66
N ALA A 219 2.90 14.41 10.71
CA ALA A 219 2.04 15.61 10.71
C ALA A 219 2.86 16.89 10.49
N CYS A 220 4.02 17.01 11.13
CA CYS A 220 4.91 18.15 10.90
C CYS A 220 5.46 18.16 9.47
N HIS A 221 5.88 17.01 8.94
CA HIS A 221 6.45 16.94 7.59
C HIS A 221 5.42 17.18 6.48
N SER A 222 4.19 16.72 6.64
CA SER A 222 3.10 16.95 5.69
C SER A 222 2.64 18.41 5.69
N TRP A 223 2.70 19.10 6.84
CA TRP A 223 2.35 20.52 6.96
C TRP A 223 3.48 21.46 6.53
N ASN A 224 4.68 21.28 7.09
CA ASN A 224 5.85 22.12 6.81
C ASN A 224 7.16 21.35 6.96
N HIS A 225 7.60 20.73 5.87
CA HIS A 225 8.83 19.93 5.82
C HIS A 225 10.08 20.67 6.31
N LYS A 226 10.23 21.98 6.04
CA LYS A 226 11.42 22.75 6.43
C LYS A 226 11.48 22.93 7.95
N ALA A 227 10.37 23.30 8.58
CA ALA A 227 10.29 23.51 10.02
C ALA A 227 10.36 22.19 10.81
N ALA A 228 9.75 21.11 10.29
CA ALA A 228 9.70 19.80 10.92
C ALA A 228 11.08 19.22 11.27
N ARG A 229 12.15 19.61 10.54
CA ARG A 229 13.53 19.16 10.81
C ARG A 229 14.08 19.59 12.18
N ARG A 230 13.46 20.60 12.81
CA ARG A 230 13.89 21.17 14.10
C ARG A 230 12.87 20.95 15.21
N ILE A 231 11.90 20.05 15.02
CA ILE A 231 10.84 19.83 15.99
C ILE A 231 11.41 19.31 17.33
N ASP A 232 10.98 19.91 18.44
CA ASP A 232 11.10 19.28 19.75
C ASP A 232 10.07 18.17 19.85
N LEU A 233 10.51 16.95 19.55
CA LEU A 233 9.62 15.80 19.45
C LEU A 233 9.06 15.40 20.82
N ALA A 234 9.85 15.50 21.89
CA ALA A 234 9.39 15.14 23.23
C ALA A 234 8.32 16.12 23.72
N GLY A 235 8.57 17.42 23.59
CA GLY A 235 7.59 18.46 23.91
C GLY A 235 6.30 18.31 23.11
N ALA A 236 6.40 18.04 21.80
CA ALA A 236 5.24 17.84 20.94
C ALA A 236 4.41 16.58 21.32
N ILE A 237 5.06 15.47 21.68
CA ILE A 237 4.37 14.27 22.17
C ILE A 237 3.64 14.58 23.48
N ASN A 238 4.30 15.26 24.42
CA ASN A 238 3.70 15.64 25.70
C ASN A 238 2.46 16.52 25.49
N GLN A 239 2.58 17.51 24.61
CA GLN A 239 1.50 18.45 24.31
C GLN A 239 0.29 17.77 23.63
N VAL A 240 0.52 16.85 22.68
CA VAL A 240 -0.56 16.28 21.85
C VAL A 240 -1.19 15.06 22.49
N PHE A 241 -0.37 14.13 23.00
CA PHE A 241 -0.84 12.79 23.40
C PHE A 241 -0.82 12.57 24.90
N LEU A 242 0.14 13.15 25.62
CA LEU A 242 0.36 12.84 27.04
C LEU A 242 -0.12 13.93 27.99
N LYS A 243 -0.94 14.89 27.49
CA LYS A 243 -1.51 16.06 28.20
C LYS A 243 -1.06 16.08 29.66
N GLU A 244 -0.04 16.88 29.97
CA GLU A 244 0.36 17.05 31.36
C GLU A 244 -0.90 17.43 32.16
N PRO A 245 -1.20 16.72 33.26
CA PRO A 245 -2.36 17.03 34.10
C PRO A 245 -2.32 18.46 34.64
#